data_AF-A0A1J4T1D6-F1
#
_entry.id   AF-A0A1J4T1D6-F1
#
_cell.length_a   1.000
_cell.length_b   1.000
_cell.length_c   1.000
_cell.angle_alpha   90.00
_cell.angle_beta   90.00
_cell.angle_gamma   90.00
#
_symmetry.space_group_name_H-M   'P 1'
#
loop_
_entity.id
_entity.type
_entity.pdbx_description
1 polymer ?
#
loop_
_entity_poly.entity_id
_entity_poly.type
_entity_poly.pdbx_seq_one_letter_code
_entity_poly.pdbx_strand_id
1 'polypeptide(L)'
;MQRLENYGNDLTFDAQSPIYTTEPQGAVKDQPWFKNCVVRLKAASDIWAPEGLLSTLQAVEAQMGRVRGEVVGGPRVIDLDLLLFGEAEMAGEYLTLPHPRMLERAFVLVPLRDIAPTLVFKDGRTIDQALAGLSYSLEGCVIGQK
;
A
#
# COMPACT_ATOMS: atom_id res chain seq x y z
N MET A 1 -18.50 0.47 -10.45
CA MET A 1 -17.20 -0.04 -9.95
C MET A 1 -16.14 0.98 -10.35
N GLN A 2 -15.55 1.71 -9.41
CA GLN A 2 -14.49 2.69 -9.71
C GLN A 2 -13.20 1.92 -10.03
N ARG A 3 -12.66 2.11 -11.24
CA ARG A 3 -11.40 1.48 -11.69
C ARG A 3 -10.40 2.60 -11.99
N LEU A 4 -9.15 2.42 -11.57
CA LEU A 4 -8.08 3.39 -11.83
C LEU A 4 -7.83 3.60 -13.33
N GLU A 5 -8.09 2.58 -14.15
CA GLU A 5 -8.02 2.62 -15.62
C GLU A 5 -8.98 3.67 -16.23
N ASN A 6 -10.01 4.11 -15.50
CA ASN A 6 -10.94 5.13 -15.98
C ASN A 6 -10.37 6.56 -15.89
N TYR A 7 -9.21 6.76 -15.22
CA TYR A 7 -8.61 8.07 -15.03
C TYR A 7 -7.58 8.43 -16.12
N GLY A 8 -7.34 7.54 -17.08
CA GLY A 8 -6.55 7.80 -18.28
C GLY A 8 -5.98 6.53 -18.89
N ASN A 9 -5.83 6.50 -20.22
CA ASN A 9 -5.28 5.32 -20.93
C ASN A 9 -3.79 5.08 -20.63
N ASP A 10 -3.12 6.06 -20.02
CA ASP A 10 -1.68 6.04 -19.74
C ASP A 10 -1.35 5.52 -18.32
N LEU A 11 -2.37 5.09 -17.56
CA LEU A 11 -2.23 4.39 -16.29
C LEU A 11 -2.84 3.00 -16.43
N THR A 12 -2.00 1.98 -16.50
CA THR A 12 -2.44 0.60 -16.78
C THR A 12 -2.19 -0.31 -15.59
N PHE A 13 -3.12 -1.22 -15.34
CA PHE A 13 -2.98 -2.28 -14.37
C PHE A 13 -1.93 -3.30 -14.84
N ASP A 14 -1.04 -3.72 -13.94
CA ASP A 14 -0.03 -4.74 -14.26
C ASP A 14 -0.18 -6.00 -13.40
N ALA A 15 -0.30 -5.85 -12.08
CA ALA A 15 -0.43 -6.99 -11.17
C ALA A 15 -1.17 -6.63 -9.88
N GLN A 16 -1.73 -7.65 -9.22
CA GLN A 16 -2.34 -7.54 -7.89
C GLN A 16 -2.00 -8.79 -7.07
N SER A 17 -1.72 -8.58 -5.78
CA SER A 17 -1.52 -9.67 -4.81
C SER A 17 -2.85 -10.35 -4.44
N PRO A 18 -2.85 -11.53 -3.81
CA PRO A 18 -3.99 -11.98 -3.04
C PRO A 18 -4.47 -10.90 -2.05
N ILE A 19 -5.75 -10.99 -1.68
CA ILE A 19 -6.30 -10.18 -0.59
C ILE A 19 -6.02 -10.89 0.72
N TYR A 20 -5.23 -10.26 1.58
CA TYR A 20 -4.91 -10.74 2.91
C TYR A 20 -5.89 -10.17 3.93
N THR A 21 -6.36 -11.03 4.83
CA THR A 21 -7.07 -10.61 6.04
C THR A 21 -6.04 -10.34 7.12
N THR A 22 -5.99 -9.13 7.66
CA THR A 22 -4.87 -8.73 8.51
C THR A 22 -5.35 -8.09 9.79
N GLU A 23 -4.72 -8.49 10.90
CA GLU A 23 -5.04 -7.93 12.21
C GLU A 23 -4.82 -6.40 12.23
N PRO A 24 -5.72 -5.63 12.85
CA PRO A 24 -5.53 -4.19 13.03
C PRO A 24 -4.20 -3.85 13.71
N GLN A 25 -3.58 -2.76 13.26
CA GLN A 25 -2.38 -2.21 13.89
C GLN A 25 -2.66 -0.86 14.52
N GLY A 26 -1.88 -0.50 15.54
CA GLY A 26 -1.97 0.81 16.20
C GLY A 26 -2.91 0.80 17.43
N ALA A 27 -3.45 1.98 17.74
CA ALA A 27 -4.14 2.23 19.01
C ALA A 27 -5.53 1.58 19.11
N VAL A 28 -6.19 1.35 17.97
CA VAL A 28 -7.52 0.71 17.93
C VAL A 28 -7.35 -0.75 17.53
N LYS A 29 -7.37 -1.64 18.52
CA LYS A 29 -7.29 -3.08 18.30
C LYS A 29 -8.66 -3.76 18.24
N ASP A 30 -9.64 -3.21 18.95
CA ASP A 30 -11.01 -3.70 18.95
C ASP A 30 -11.80 -3.15 17.74
N GLN A 31 -11.47 -3.68 16.56
CA GLN A 31 -12.13 -3.38 15.30
C GLN A 31 -12.06 -4.57 14.35
N PRO A 32 -12.91 -4.63 13.31
CA PRO A 32 -12.82 -5.67 12.30
C PRO A 32 -11.42 -5.73 11.67
N TRP A 33 -10.99 -6.94 11.33
CA TRP A 33 -9.73 -7.13 10.60
C TRP A 33 -9.80 -6.47 9.22
N PHE A 34 -8.67 -5.93 8.78
CA PHE A 34 -8.58 -5.29 7.47
C PHE A 34 -8.45 -6.31 6.35
N LYS A 35 -8.80 -5.88 5.13
CA LYS A 35 -8.46 -6.56 3.89
C LYS A 35 -7.39 -5.72 3.20
N ASN A 36 -6.18 -6.27 3.07
CA ASN A 36 -5.04 -5.60 2.45
C ASN A 36 -4.60 -6.34 1.19
N CYS A 37 -4.24 -5.58 0.16
CA CYS A 37 -3.58 -6.10 -1.04
C CYS A 37 -2.65 -5.03 -1.61
N VAL A 38 -1.68 -5.45 -2.41
CA VAL A 38 -0.79 -4.54 -3.15
C VAL A 38 -1.11 -4.67 -4.64
N VAL A 39 -1.13 -3.53 -5.32
CA VAL A 39 -1.33 -3.44 -6.77
C VAL A 39 -0.10 -2.79 -7.39
N ARG A 40 0.35 -3.29 -8.54
CA ARG A 40 1.34 -2.64 -9.40
C ARG A 40 0.65 -2.06 -10.62
N LEU A 41 0.96 -0.80 -10.88
CA LEU A 41 0.49 -0.05 -12.04
C LEU A 41 1.68 0.37 -12.89
N LYS A 42 1.44 0.60 -14.18
CA LYS A 42 2.38 1.24 -15.10
C LYS A 42 1.84 2.62 -15.48
N ALA A 43 2.64 3.64 -15.22
CA ALA A 43 2.38 5.02 -15.55
C ALA A 43 3.25 5.43 -16.75
N ALA A 44 2.64 5.90 -17.84
CA ALA A 44 3.32 6.18 -19.11
C ALA A 44 3.42 7.69 -19.47
N SER A 45 2.93 8.58 -18.59
CA SER A 45 2.86 10.03 -18.84
C SER A 45 3.18 10.82 -17.58
N ASP A 46 3.75 12.02 -17.73
CA ASP A 46 4.21 12.88 -16.63
C ASP A 46 3.08 13.34 -15.70
N ILE A 47 1.82 13.33 -16.16
CA ILE A 47 0.66 13.58 -15.31
C ILE A 47 0.55 12.58 -14.14
N TRP A 48 1.12 11.38 -14.33
CA TRP A 48 1.17 10.31 -13.34
C TRP A 48 2.43 10.34 -12.49
N ALA A 49 3.18 11.45 -12.48
CA ALA A 49 4.20 11.70 -11.47
C ALA A 49 3.65 11.42 -10.05
N PRO A 50 4.53 11.11 -9.06
CA PRO A 50 4.11 10.66 -7.74
C PRO A 50 2.97 11.46 -7.09
N GLU A 51 3.02 12.79 -7.17
CA GLU A 51 2.01 13.69 -6.62
C GLU A 51 0.67 13.60 -7.37
N GLY A 52 0.71 13.48 -8.70
CA GLY A 52 -0.49 13.32 -9.53
C GLY A 52 -1.18 11.98 -9.28
N LEU A 53 -0.39 10.92 -9.12
CA LEU A 53 -0.91 9.61 -8.72
C LEU A 53 -1.51 9.68 -7.30
N LEU A 54 -0.81 10.26 -6.33
CA LEU A 54 -1.32 10.42 -4.96
C LEU A 54 -2.66 11.19 -4.94
N SER A 55 -2.74 12.31 -5.67
CA SER A 55 -3.97 13.09 -5.77
C SER A 55 -5.14 12.27 -6.32
N THR A 56 -4.86 11.43 -7.34
CA THR A 56 -5.86 10.52 -7.91
C THR A 56 -6.31 9.46 -6.92
N LEU A 57 -5.37 8.85 -6.18
CA LEU A 57 -5.70 7.89 -5.12
C LEU A 57 -6.62 8.52 -4.06
N GLN A 58 -6.28 9.71 -3.57
CA GLN A 58 -7.11 10.44 -2.59
C GLN A 58 -8.51 10.78 -3.14
N ALA A 59 -8.62 11.11 -4.43
CA ALA A 59 -9.90 11.34 -5.07
C ALA A 59 -10.74 10.05 -5.14
N VAL A 60 -10.14 8.91 -5.46
CA VAL A 60 -10.82 7.60 -5.44
C VAL A 60 -11.34 7.29 -4.03
N GLU A 61 -10.52 7.49 -3.00
CA GLU A 61 -10.95 7.27 -1.61
C GLU A 61 -12.18 8.11 -1.24
N ALA A 62 -12.16 9.40 -1.58
CA ALA A 62 -13.28 10.30 -1.33
C ALA A 62 -14.54 9.84 -2.07
N GLN A 63 -14.41 9.42 -3.34
CA GLN A 63 -15.52 8.90 -4.13
C GLN A 63 -16.06 7.55 -3.63
N MET A 64 -15.24 6.76 -2.93
CA MET A 64 -15.66 5.53 -2.23
C MET A 64 -16.26 5.80 -0.84
N GLY A 65 -16.36 7.07 -0.44
CA GLY A 65 -16.95 7.46 0.84
C GLY A 65 -15.98 7.39 2.02
N ARG A 66 -14.65 7.44 1.79
CA ARG A 66 -13.69 7.61 2.88
C ARG A 66 -13.94 8.95 3.56
N VAL A 67 -14.36 8.91 4.82
CA VAL A 67 -14.39 10.07 5.71
C VAL A 67 -13.14 10.01 6.57
N ARG A 68 -12.30 11.05 6.53
CA ARG A 68 -11.12 11.15 7.39
C ARG A 68 -11.60 11.43 8.81
N GLY A 69 -11.68 10.39 9.63
CA GLY A 69 -12.05 10.48 11.05
C GLY A 69 -10.88 10.95 11.93
N GLU A 70 -11.19 11.26 13.19
CA GLU A 70 -10.20 11.73 14.17
C GLU A 70 -9.28 10.62 14.68
N VAL A 71 -9.67 9.35 14.53
CA VAL A 71 -8.97 8.21 15.12
C VAL A 71 -7.98 7.60 14.13
N VAL A 72 -6.69 7.84 14.38
CA VAL A 72 -5.59 7.26 13.60
C VAL A 72 -5.65 5.73 13.64
N GLY A 73 -5.74 5.11 12.46
CA GLY A 73 -5.79 3.66 12.31
C GLY A 73 -7.16 3.03 12.60
N GLY A 74 -8.23 3.82 12.70
CA GLY A 74 -9.59 3.30 12.83
C GLY A 74 -10.14 2.61 11.57
N PRO A 75 -11.38 2.08 11.66
CA PRO A 75 -12.05 1.44 10.54
C PRO A 75 -12.26 2.45 9.40
N ARG A 76 -12.09 1.98 8.16
CA ARG A 76 -12.26 2.81 6.97
C ARG A 76 -12.72 1.97 5.80
N VAL A 77 -13.49 2.58 4.90
CA VAL A 77 -14.03 1.90 3.71
C VAL A 77 -12.91 1.52 2.75
N ILE A 78 -11.92 2.40 2.58
CA ILE A 78 -10.72 2.15 1.79
C ILE A 78 -9.57 3.05 2.26
N ASP A 79 -8.35 2.60 1.99
CA ASP A 79 -7.09 3.31 2.20
C ASP A 79 -6.14 2.94 1.05
N LEU A 80 -5.64 3.94 0.34
CA LEU A 80 -4.79 3.80 -0.83
C LEU A 80 -3.47 4.55 -0.58
N ASP A 81 -2.47 3.81 -0.11
CA ASP A 81 -1.12 4.33 0.10
C ASP A 81 -0.25 4.14 -1.15
N LEU A 82 0.47 5.19 -1.55
CA LEU A 82 1.52 5.08 -2.56
C LEU A 82 2.81 4.56 -1.90
N LEU A 83 3.14 3.29 -2.12
CA LEU A 83 4.27 2.63 -1.48
C LEU A 83 5.62 2.98 -2.12
N LEU A 84 5.68 2.89 -3.45
CA LEU A 84 6.88 3.04 -4.27
C LEU A 84 6.47 3.66 -5.62
N PHE A 85 7.38 4.41 -6.24
CA PHE A 85 7.19 4.92 -7.59
C PHE A 85 8.52 4.87 -8.36
N GLY A 86 8.74 3.83 -9.16
CA GLY A 86 10.04 3.62 -9.80
C GLY A 86 11.18 3.68 -8.78
N GLU A 87 12.18 4.53 -9.06
CA GLU A 87 13.29 4.85 -8.15
C GLU A 87 13.12 6.21 -7.45
N ALA A 88 11.92 6.79 -7.49
CA ALA A 88 11.67 8.12 -6.94
C ALA A 88 11.88 8.16 -5.42
N GLU A 89 12.56 9.21 -4.99
CA GLU A 89 12.80 9.52 -3.60
C GLU A 89 12.27 10.90 -3.28
N MET A 90 11.41 10.96 -2.26
CA MET A 90 10.72 12.17 -1.89
C MET A 90 10.65 12.28 -0.37
N ALA A 91 10.94 13.47 0.14
CA ALA A 91 10.79 13.83 1.54
C ALA A 91 10.01 15.15 1.63
N GLY A 92 8.77 15.12 1.13
CA GLY A 92 7.86 16.26 1.14
C GLY A 92 6.89 16.20 2.32
N GLU A 93 6.28 17.34 2.62
CA GLU A 93 5.23 17.46 3.66
C GLU A 93 4.01 16.58 3.36
N TYR A 94 3.65 16.46 2.07
CA TYR A 94 2.44 15.76 1.64
C TYR A 94 2.71 14.36 1.05
N LEU A 95 3.96 14.06 0.66
CA LEU A 95 4.35 12.79 0.07
C LEU A 95 5.80 12.47 0.44
N THR A 96 5.99 11.28 1.03
CA THR A 96 7.29 10.69 1.28
C THR A 96 7.37 9.35 0.55
N LEU A 97 8.41 9.17 -0.28
CA LEU A 97 8.67 7.95 -1.03
C LEU A 97 10.13 7.49 -0.85
N PRO A 98 10.38 6.17 -0.70
CA PRO A 98 9.41 5.10 -0.41
C PRO A 98 8.53 5.39 0.81
N HIS A 99 7.34 4.80 0.88
CA HIS A 99 6.44 5.04 2.00
C HIS A 99 7.15 4.73 3.32
N PRO A 100 7.25 5.69 4.27
CA PRO A 100 8.26 5.68 5.32
C PRO A 100 8.15 4.47 6.25
N ARG A 101 6.95 3.92 6.40
CA ARG A 101 6.66 2.79 7.29
C ARG A 101 6.51 1.46 6.57
N MET A 102 6.66 1.39 5.25
CA MET A 102 6.32 0.16 4.51
C MET A 102 7.13 -1.06 4.97
N LEU A 103 8.39 -0.83 5.37
CA LEU A 103 9.31 -1.89 5.84
C LEU A 103 9.00 -2.37 7.27
N GLU A 104 8.10 -1.69 7.98
CA GLU A 104 7.66 -2.06 9.34
C GLU A 104 6.38 -2.91 9.32
N ARG A 105 5.80 -3.16 8.13
CA ARG A 105 4.43 -3.68 8.00
C ARG A 105 4.39 -4.99 7.23
N ALA A 106 4.16 -6.08 7.95
CA ALA A 106 3.98 -7.40 7.30
C ALA A 106 2.78 -7.41 6.33
N PHE A 107 1.69 -6.69 6.63
CA PHE A 107 0.54 -6.59 5.71
C PHE A 107 0.83 -5.83 4.42
N VAL A 108 1.97 -5.14 4.33
CA VAL A 108 2.47 -4.52 3.09
C VAL A 108 3.46 -5.47 2.42
N LEU A 109 4.47 -5.91 3.16
CA LEU A 109 5.60 -6.68 2.61
C LEU A 109 5.20 -8.08 2.12
N VAL A 110 4.30 -8.78 2.81
CA VAL A 110 3.83 -10.11 2.38
C VAL A 110 3.14 -10.03 1.02
N PRO A 111 2.09 -9.20 0.82
CA PRO A 111 1.48 -9.07 -0.51
C PRO A 111 2.41 -8.44 -1.56
N LEU A 112 3.33 -7.54 -1.17
CA LEU A 112 4.33 -7.01 -2.11
C LEU A 112 5.25 -8.11 -2.65
N ARG A 113 5.64 -9.08 -1.82
CA ARG A 113 6.45 -10.24 -2.22
C ARG A 113 5.79 -11.05 -3.33
N ASP A 114 4.46 -11.19 -3.29
CA ASP A 114 3.72 -12.00 -4.26
C ASP A 114 3.79 -11.44 -5.68
N ILE A 115 3.89 -10.11 -5.82
CA ILE A 115 3.91 -9.44 -7.14
C ILE A 115 5.29 -8.90 -7.54
N ALA A 116 6.21 -8.74 -6.58
CA ALA A 116 7.54 -8.20 -6.80
C ALA A 116 8.62 -8.94 -5.98
N PRO A 117 8.75 -10.28 -6.12
CA PRO A 117 9.60 -11.10 -5.24
C PRO A 117 11.09 -10.76 -5.32
N THR A 118 11.54 -10.17 -6.44
CA THR A 118 12.94 -9.81 -6.68
C THR A 118 13.24 -8.35 -6.34
N LEU A 119 12.30 -7.60 -5.76
CA LEU A 119 12.52 -6.21 -5.36
C LEU A 119 13.60 -6.14 -4.27
N VAL A 120 14.54 -5.22 -4.48
CA VAL A 120 15.56 -4.85 -3.50
C VAL A 120 15.31 -3.40 -3.10
N PHE A 121 15.22 -3.14 -1.80
CA PHE A 121 15.06 -1.80 -1.27
C PHE A 121 16.37 -1.02 -1.36
N LYS A 122 16.30 0.30 -1.23
CA LYS A 122 17.46 1.18 -1.34
C LYS A 122 18.58 0.84 -0.35
N ASP A 123 18.23 0.36 0.84
CA ASP A 123 19.19 -0.06 1.85
C ASP A 123 19.83 -1.44 1.57
N GLY A 124 19.57 -2.01 0.40
CA GLY A 124 20.10 -3.30 -0.06
C GLY A 124 19.31 -4.50 0.44
N ARG A 125 18.29 -4.32 1.28
CA ARG A 125 17.49 -5.45 1.77
C ARG A 125 16.54 -5.98 0.70
N THR A 126 16.42 -7.30 0.62
CA THR A 126 15.32 -7.95 -0.10
C THR A 126 14.03 -7.89 0.72
N ILE A 127 12.88 -8.19 0.10
CA ILE A 127 11.60 -8.31 0.82
C ILE A 127 11.69 -9.34 1.95
N ASP A 128 12.31 -10.50 1.71
CA ASP A 128 12.44 -11.55 2.73
C ASP A 128 13.33 -11.11 3.89
N GLN A 129 14.40 -10.35 3.64
CA GLN A 129 15.23 -9.78 4.70
C GLN A 129 14.49 -8.74 5.53
N ALA A 130 13.65 -7.91 4.89
CA ALA A 130 12.79 -6.97 5.61
C ALA A 130 11.74 -7.72 6.47
N LEU A 131 11.09 -8.75 5.92
CA LEU A 131 10.14 -9.60 6.65
C LEU A 131 10.77 -10.34 7.82
N ALA A 132 12.01 -10.81 7.69
CA ALA A 132 12.72 -11.51 8.77
C ALA A 132 12.95 -10.63 10.01
N GLY A 133 12.93 -9.31 9.85
CA GLY A 133 13.01 -8.36 10.96
C GLY A 133 11.68 -8.07 11.66
N LEU A 134 10.57 -8.64 11.19
CA LEU A 134 9.23 -8.38 11.71
C LEU A 134 8.67 -9.56 12.50
N SER A 135 7.92 -9.24 13.54
CA SER A 135 7.15 -10.20 14.33
C SER A 135 5.72 -10.31 13.76
N TYR A 136 5.41 -11.42 13.10
CA TYR A 136 4.09 -11.67 12.50
C TYR A 136 3.78 -13.17 12.42
N SER A 137 2.53 -13.51 12.12
CA SER A 137 2.13 -14.85 11.67
C SER A 137 1.53 -14.78 10.28
N LEU A 138 1.69 -15.86 9.52
CA LEU A 138 1.09 -16.03 8.20
C LEU A 138 0.49 -17.44 8.10
N GLU A 139 -0.82 -17.50 7.94
CA GLU A 139 -1.55 -18.75 7.69
C GLU A 139 -2.49 -18.55 6.50
N GLY A 140 -2.12 -19.11 5.35
CA GLY A 140 -2.81 -18.82 4.09
C GLY A 140 -2.82 -17.32 3.77
N CYS A 141 -4.00 -16.74 3.55
CA CYS A 141 -4.19 -15.30 3.34
C CYS A 141 -4.57 -14.55 4.64
N VAL A 142 -4.09 -15.01 5.79
CA VAL A 142 -4.32 -14.39 7.10
C VAL A 142 -2.99 -13.96 7.71
N ILE A 143 -2.85 -12.67 8.02
CA ILE A 143 -1.66 -12.08 8.63
C ILE A 143 -1.99 -11.60 10.04
N GLY A 144 -1.43 -12.26 11.05
CA GLY A 144 -1.48 -11.81 12.44
C GLY A 144 -0.30 -10.90 12.76
N GLN A 145 -0.51 -9.94 13.65
CA GLN A 145 0.53 -9.04 14.14
C GLN A 145 0.96 -9.55 15.52
N LYS A 146 2.25 -9.81 15.74
CA LYS A 146 2.76 -10.33 17.01
C LYS A 146 3.54 -9.27 17.77
#